data_AF-A0A6U6GKN3-F1
#
_entry.id   AF-A0A6U6GKN3-F1
#
_cell.length_a   1.000
_cell.length_b   1.000
_cell.length_c   1.000
_cell.angle_alpha   90.00
_cell.angle_beta   90.00
_cell.angle_gamma   90.00
#
_symmetry.space_group_name_H-M   'P 1'
#
loop_
_entity.id
_entity.type
_entity.pdbx_description
1 polymer ?
#
loop_
_entity_poly.entity_id
_entity_poly.type
_entity_poly.pdbx_seq_one_letter_code
_entity_poly.pdbx_strand_id
1 'polypeptide(L)'
;MHGTSEHQLNPIANWAFTVTRVMSIDGWNKSWTVGTAIKKGRVGQITGAEIAKIFKTAVDDIGKDVLGFSTKDVGTHLNQLAAAMAMHLANVPVCTIILAGRWSFDAFLFYIRKQVQEFTQGVHQKIVLTEDYCTILDEMVRTEDP
;
A
#
# COMPACT_ATOMS: atom_id res chain seq x y z
N MET A 1 -10.10 -7.36 21.64
CA MET A 1 -9.07 -6.66 20.83
C MET A 1 -8.88 -7.52 19.59
N HIS A 2 -9.31 -7.06 18.39
CA HIS A 2 -9.23 -7.86 17.17
C HIS A 2 -7.77 -7.92 16.69
N GLY A 3 -7.02 -8.92 17.13
CA GLY A 3 -5.70 -9.21 16.60
C GLY A 3 -5.83 -9.96 15.28
N THR A 4 -5.07 -9.55 14.26
CA THR A 4 -4.87 -10.37 13.06
C THR A 4 -4.19 -11.68 13.45
N SER A 5 -4.64 -12.80 12.86
CA SER A 5 -4.03 -14.13 13.05
C SER A 5 -2.57 -14.16 12.61
N GLU A 6 -2.19 -13.28 11.69
CA GLU A 6 -0.84 -13.12 11.20
C GLU A 6 -0.07 -12.06 12.02
N HIS A 7 0.81 -12.54 12.90
CA HIS A 7 1.59 -11.71 13.82
C HIS A 7 2.49 -10.70 13.07
N GLN A 8 3.02 -11.07 11.90
CA GLN A 8 3.92 -10.22 11.12
C GLN A 8 3.21 -9.00 10.50
N LEU A 9 1.90 -9.07 10.27
CA LEU A 9 1.12 -7.98 9.68
C LEU A 9 0.32 -7.20 10.73
N ASN A 10 0.46 -7.51 12.01
CA ASN A 10 -0.27 -6.81 13.07
C ASN A 10 0.36 -5.41 13.30
N PRO A 11 -0.35 -4.32 12.95
CA PRO A 11 0.21 -2.98 13.04
C PRO A 11 0.48 -2.55 14.49
N ILE A 12 -0.32 -3.03 15.45
CA ILE A 12 -0.15 -2.70 16.87
C ILE A 12 1.10 -3.38 17.42
N ALA A 13 1.27 -4.67 17.11
CA ALA A 13 2.46 -5.42 17.55
C ALA A 13 3.74 -4.85 16.92
N ASN A 14 3.71 -4.56 15.61
CA ASN A 14 4.84 -3.96 14.89
C ASN A 14 5.20 -2.57 15.43
N TRP A 15 4.19 -1.76 15.79
CA TRP A 15 4.40 -0.46 16.40
C TRP A 15 5.00 -0.59 17.81
N ALA A 16 4.43 -1.45 18.66
CA ALA A 16 4.95 -1.69 20.00
C ALA A 16 6.39 -2.19 19.97
N PHE A 17 6.71 -3.12 19.08
CA PHE A 17 8.07 -3.59 18.85
C PHE A 17 9.02 -2.45 18.45
N THR A 18 8.60 -1.61 17.50
CA THR A 18 9.41 -0.48 17.03
C THR A 18 9.70 0.51 18.14
N VAL A 19 8.69 0.90 18.93
CA VAL A 19 8.86 1.82 20.06
C VAL A 19 9.77 1.21 21.13
N THR A 20 9.52 -0.05 21.51
CA THR A 20 10.33 -0.76 22.52
C THR A 20 11.79 -0.85 22.09
N ARG A 21 12.05 -1.14 20.81
CA ARG A 21 13.40 -1.19 20.24
C ARG A 21 14.11 0.16 20.24
N VAL A 22 13.39 1.27 20.08
CA VAL A 22 14.00 2.61 20.20
C VAL A 22 14.28 2.96 21.65
N MET A 23 13.38 2.58 22.57
CA MET A 23 13.54 2.81 24.01
C MET A 23 14.65 1.96 24.65
N SER A 24 15.00 0.82 24.04
CA SER A 24 16.07 -0.05 24.51
C SER A 24 17.48 0.42 24.11
N ILE A 25 17.61 1.54 23.38
CA ILE A 25 18.92 2.09 23.01
C ILE A 25 19.48 2.89 24.20
N ASP A 26 20.75 2.63 24.56
CA ASP A 26 21.43 3.36 25.62
C ASP A 26 21.42 4.88 25.37
N GLY A 27 21.04 5.64 26.39
CA GLY A 27 20.90 7.10 26.30
C GLY A 27 19.61 7.57 25.61
N TRP A 28 18.62 6.68 25.43
CA TRP A 28 17.30 7.04 24.93
C TRP A 28 16.71 8.24 25.67
N ASN A 29 16.03 9.10 24.93
CA ASN A 29 15.24 10.19 25.49
C ASN A 29 13.96 10.45 24.68
N LYS A 30 13.05 11.23 25.26
CA LYS A 30 11.72 11.50 24.69
C LYS A 30 11.73 12.31 23.38
N SER A 31 12.82 12.96 23.01
CA SER A 31 12.88 13.73 21.75
C SER A 31 13.25 12.87 20.54
N TRP A 32 13.66 11.60 20.76
CA TRP A 32 14.00 10.69 19.68
C TRP A 32 12.75 10.24 18.91
N THR A 33 12.87 10.24 17.59
CA THR A 33 11.82 9.75 16.70
C THR A 33 11.93 8.23 16.53
N VAL A 34 10.86 7.60 16.03
CA VAL A 34 10.83 6.15 15.75
C VAL A 34 11.81 5.70 14.65
N GLY A 35 12.35 6.65 13.88
CA GLY A 35 13.39 6.43 12.88
C GLY A 35 14.80 6.31 13.47
N THR A 36 14.95 6.43 14.79
CA THR A 36 16.26 6.36 15.45
C THR A 36 16.80 4.93 15.49
N ALA A 37 18.07 4.77 15.10
CA ALA A 37 18.77 3.49 15.08
C ALA A 37 20.27 3.66 15.39
N ILE A 38 20.92 2.58 15.82
CA ILE A 38 22.37 2.55 15.99
C ILE A 38 23.03 2.21 14.65
N LYS A 39 23.90 3.10 14.18
CA LYS A 39 24.66 3.00 12.93
C LYS A 39 26.15 3.06 13.24
N LYS A 40 26.88 1.98 12.95
CA LYS A 40 28.35 1.92 13.18
C LYS A 40 28.73 2.37 14.61
N GLY A 41 27.95 1.95 15.61
CA GLY A 41 28.15 2.31 17.02
C GLY A 41 27.69 3.71 17.43
N ARG A 42 27.02 4.47 16.55
CA ARG A 42 26.50 5.82 16.85
C ARG A 42 25.00 5.90 16.61
N VAL A 43 24.32 6.71 17.41
CA VAL A 43 22.90 7.00 17.22
C VAL A 43 22.72 7.84 15.96
N GLY A 44 21.80 7.44 15.08
CA GLY A 44 21.45 8.19 13.87
C GLY A 44 20.03 7.90 13.40
N GLN A 45 19.60 8.59 12.35
CA GLN A 45 18.28 8.42 11.76
C GLN A 45 18.34 7.49 10.54
N ILE A 46 17.39 6.56 10.44
CA ILE A 46 17.16 5.77 9.23
C ILE A 46 16.83 6.73 8.08
N THR A 47 17.52 6.56 6.97
CA THR A 47 17.38 7.41 5.79
C THR A 47 16.59 6.68 4.70
N GLY A 48 15.95 7.46 3.82
CA GLY A 48 15.28 6.90 2.64
C GLY A 48 16.25 6.10 1.74
N ALA A 49 17.51 6.52 1.63
CA ALA A 49 18.51 5.80 0.85
C ALA A 49 18.80 4.39 1.40
N GLU A 50 18.78 4.22 2.73
CA GLU A 50 18.98 2.90 3.36
C GLU A 50 17.77 1.99 3.15
N ILE A 51 16.55 2.53 3.26
CA ILE A 51 15.33 1.79 2.95
C ILE A 51 15.31 1.40 1.46
N ALA A 52 15.68 2.32 0.57
CA ALA A 52 15.80 2.04 -0.86
C ALA A 52 16.81 0.91 -1.12
N LYS A 53 17.93 0.90 -0.41
CA LYS A 53 18.94 -0.15 -0.53
C LYS A 53 18.35 -1.51 -0.13
N ILE A 54 17.62 -1.59 0.99
CA ILE A 54 16.97 -2.83 1.43
C ILE A 54 16.02 -3.37 0.34
N PHE A 55 15.17 -2.51 -0.23
CA PHE A 55 14.27 -2.95 -1.31
C PHE A 55 15.03 -3.41 -2.54
N LYS A 56 16.07 -2.68 -2.95
CA LYS A 56 16.85 -3.07 -4.12
C LYS A 56 17.54 -4.41 -3.92
N THR A 57 18.12 -4.66 -2.74
CA THR A 57 18.69 -5.96 -2.40
C THR A 57 17.63 -7.06 -2.46
N ALA A 58 16.44 -6.86 -1.89
CA ALA A 58 15.37 -7.85 -1.98
C ALA A 58 14.92 -8.14 -3.43
N VAL A 59 14.87 -7.12 -4.27
CA VAL A 59 14.50 -7.28 -5.69
C VAL A 59 15.57 -8.01 -6.48
N ASP A 60 16.85 -7.70 -6.23
CA ASP A 60 17.97 -8.43 -6.83
C ASP A 60 17.99 -9.90 -6.36
N ASP A 61 17.72 -10.16 -5.08
CA ASP A 61 17.69 -11.51 -4.51
C ASP A 61 16.55 -12.37 -5.08
N ILE A 62 15.37 -11.80 -5.33
CA ILE A 62 14.23 -12.52 -5.91
C ILE A 62 14.40 -12.69 -7.43
N GLY A 63 14.96 -11.68 -8.11
CA GLY A 63 15.22 -11.72 -9.55
C GLY A 63 14.12 -11.11 -10.41
N LYS A 64 14.53 -10.52 -11.54
CA LYS A 64 13.64 -9.86 -12.52
C LYS A 64 12.73 -10.86 -13.23
N ASP A 65 13.19 -12.08 -13.42
CA ASP A 65 12.44 -13.17 -14.03
C ASP A 65 11.18 -13.53 -13.24
N VAL A 66 11.26 -13.45 -11.91
CA VAL A 66 10.12 -13.69 -11.01
C VAL A 66 9.26 -12.44 -10.85
N LEU A 67 9.87 -11.27 -10.64
CA LEU A 67 9.15 -10.05 -10.30
C LEU A 67 8.61 -9.27 -11.50
N GLY A 68 9.21 -9.44 -12.68
CA GLY A 68 8.89 -8.66 -13.88
C GLY A 68 9.47 -7.23 -13.90
N PHE A 69 10.13 -6.78 -12.83
CA PHE A 69 10.77 -5.47 -12.72
C PHE A 69 12.16 -5.56 -12.09
N SER A 70 12.97 -4.50 -12.21
CA SER A 70 14.36 -4.45 -11.75
C SER A 70 14.56 -3.41 -10.64
N THR A 71 15.75 -3.40 -10.03
CA THR A 71 16.12 -2.40 -9.00
C THR A 71 16.16 -0.95 -9.49
N LYS A 72 16.15 -0.73 -10.81
CA LYS A 72 16.00 0.61 -11.40
C LYS A 72 14.58 1.14 -11.31
N ASP A 73 13.61 0.23 -11.21
CA ASP A 73 12.18 0.53 -11.20
C ASP A 73 11.65 0.74 -9.76
N VAL A 74 12.51 0.54 -8.74
CA VAL A 74 12.13 0.58 -7.32
C VAL A 74 12.81 1.73 -6.58
N GLY A 75 12.01 2.45 -5.80
CA GLY A 75 12.44 3.55 -4.94
C GLY A 75 11.50 3.79 -3.77
N THR A 76 11.88 4.68 -2.85
CA THR A 76 11.13 4.94 -1.61
C THR A 76 9.99 5.92 -1.73
N HIS A 77 9.85 6.60 -2.88
CA HIS A 77 8.80 7.61 -3.09
C HIS A 77 7.39 7.00 -3.22
N LEU A 78 7.28 5.68 -3.40
CA LEU A 78 6.01 5.01 -3.73
C LEU A 78 5.57 3.99 -2.67
N ASN A 79 6.23 3.88 -1.52
CA ASN A 79 5.89 2.86 -0.51
C ASN A 79 4.43 2.95 -0.03
N GLN A 80 3.96 4.18 0.19
CA GLN A 80 2.59 4.41 0.61
C GLN A 80 1.60 4.11 -0.53
N LEU A 81 1.98 4.40 -1.78
CA LEU A 81 1.16 4.08 -2.94
C LEU A 81 1.07 2.56 -3.15
N ALA A 82 2.19 1.85 -3.01
CA ALA A 82 2.25 0.41 -3.12
C ALA A 82 1.38 -0.28 -2.07
N ALA A 83 1.46 0.16 -0.80
CA ALA A 83 0.59 -0.34 0.27
C ALA A 83 -0.90 -0.07 -0.02
N ALA A 84 -1.20 1.12 -0.55
CA ALA A 84 -2.57 1.48 -0.87
C ALA A 84 -3.12 0.74 -2.10
N MET A 85 -2.29 0.47 -3.10
CA MET A 85 -2.62 -0.37 -4.25
C MET A 85 -2.85 -1.82 -3.81
N ALA A 86 -2.03 -2.35 -2.90
CA ALA A 86 -2.23 -3.69 -2.34
C ALA A 86 -3.59 -3.79 -1.61
N MET A 87 -3.95 -2.78 -0.80
CA MET A 87 -5.28 -2.72 -0.17
C MET A 87 -6.41 -2.59 -1.19
N HIS A 88 -6.22 -1.82 -2.26
CA HIS A 88 -7.20 -1.70 -3.33
C HIS A 88 -7.45 -3.03 -4.05
N LEU A 89 -6.38 -3.76 -4.41
CA LEU A 89 -6.48 -5.10 -5.01
C LEU A 89 -7.11 -6.13 -4.08
N ALA A 90 -6.96 -5.95 -2.76
CA ALA A 90 -7.64 -6.75 -1.74
C ALA A 90 -9.11 -6.32 -1.50
N ASN A 91 -9.67 -5.43 -2.33
CA ASN A 91 -11.02 -4.89 -2.22
C ASN A 91 -11.33 -4.17 -0.89
N VAL A 92 -10.31 -3.60 -0.25
CA VAL A 92 -10.51 -2.76 0.94
C VAL A 92 -11.25 -1.48 0.53
N PRO A 93 -12.30 -1.04 1.27
CA PRO A 93 -13.02 0.19 0.94
C PRO A 93 -12.09 1.40 0.85
N VAL A 94 -12.31 2.26 -0.14
CA VAL A 94 -11.47 3.45 -0.39
C VAL A 94 -11.34 4.35 0.84
N CYS A 95 -12.45 4.57 1.57
CA CYS A 95 -12.43 5.36 2.80
C CYS A 95 -11.45 4.78 3.84
N THR A 96 -11.38 3.45 3.96
CA THR A 96 -10.45 2.78 4.87
C THR A 96 -9.00 2.94 4.42
N ILE A 97 -8.73 2.86 3.11
CA ILE A 97 -7.39 3.10 2.55
C ILE A 97 -6.92 4.53 2.83
N ILE A 98 -7.82 5.51 2.62
CA ILE A 98 -7.55 6.93 2.90
C ILE A 98 -7.24 7.14 4.38
N LEU A 99 -8.05 6.57 5.28
CA LEU A 99 -7.83 6.66 6.73
C LEU A 99 -6.51 5.99 7.16
N ALA A 100 -6.19 4.83 6.60
CA ALA A 100 -4.95 4.11 6.89
C ALA A 100 -3.71 4.86 6.39
N GLY A 101 -3.78 5.43 5.18
CA GLY A 101 -2.71 6.22 4.59
C GLY A 101 -2.59 7.64 5.16
N ARG A 102 -3.62 8.12 5.87
CA ARG A 102 -3.79 9.53 6.28
C ARG A 102 -3.77 10.48 5.07
N TRP A 103 -4.39 10.07 3.98
CA TRP A 103 -4.42 10.85 2.75
C TRP A 103 -5.60 11.80 2.74
N SER A 104 -5.47 12.90 2.01
CA SER A 104 -6.64 13.60 1.52
C SER A 104 -7.27 12.77 0.39
N PHE A 105 -8.58 12.88 0.22
CA PHE A 105 -9.30 12.21 -0.86
C PHE A 105 -8.71 12.55 -2.25
N ASP A 106 -8.29 13.80 -2.45
CA ASP A 106 -7.67 14.23 -3.70
C ASP A 106 -6.33 13.54 -3.97
N ALA A 107 -5.49 13.36 -2.93
CA ALA A 107 -4.22 12.64 -3.07
C ALA A 107 -4.45 11.17 -3.46
N PHE A 108 -5.50 10.53 -2.94
CA PHE A 108 -5.89 9.19 -3.35
C PHE A 108 -6.21 9.14 -4.84
N LEU A 109 -7.01 10.08 -5.34
CA LEU A 109 -7.35 10.13 -6.75
C LEU A 109 -6.14 10.42 -7.65
N PHE A 110 -5.23 11.30 -7.29
CA PHE A 110 -4.08 11.60 -8.17
C PHE A 110 -3.13 10.41 -8.33
N TYR A 111 -2.86 9.69 -7.24
CA TYR A 111 -1.80 8.69 -7.24
C TYR A 111 -2.31 7.26 -7.45
N ILE A 112 -3.41 6.86 -6.80
CA ILE A 112 -3.92 5.49 -6.95
C ILE A 112 -4.77 5.37 -8.19
N ARG A 113 -5.64 6.34 -8.51
CA ARG A 113 -6.48 6.23 -9.73
C ARG A 113 -5.63 6.07 -10.98
N LYS A 114 -4.51 6.79 -11.08
CA LYS A 114 -3.60 6.67 -12.22
C LYS A 114 -3.03 5.26 -12.33
N GLN A 115 -2.58 4.68 -11.22
CA GLN A 115 -2.07 3.30 -11.18
C GLN A 115 -3.15 2.26 -11.49
N VAL A 116 -4.37 2.46 -10.98
CA VAL A 116 -5.53 1.60 -11.30
C VAL A 116 -5.90 1.72 -12.78
N GLN A 117 -5.87 2.92 -13.35
CA GLN A 117 -6.12 3.14 -14.79
C GLN A 117 -5.05 2.48 -15.66
N GLU A 118 -3.77 2.56 -15.28
CA GLU A 118 -2.69 1.85 -15.97
C GLU A 118 -2.86 0.32 -15.89
N PHE A 119 -3.30 -0.21 -14.73
CA PHE A 119 -3.52 -1.66 -14.56
C PHE A 119 -4.80 -2.17 -15.25
N THR A 120 -5.79 -1.29 -15.44
CA THR A 120 -7.04 -1.59 -16.17
C THR A 120 -6.93 -1.27 -17.66
N GLN A 121 -5.78 -0.77 -18.13
CA GLN A 121 -5.55 -0.49 -19.53
C GLN A 121 -5.64 -1.80 -20.33
N GLY A 122 -6.59 -1.85 -21.28
CA GLY A 122 -6.90 -3.05 -22.08
C GLY A 122 -8.00 -3.95 -21.50
N VAL A 123 -8.48 -3.72 -20.27
CA VAL A 123 -9.70 -4.39 -19.77
C VAL A 123 -10.90 -4.02 -20.62
N HIS A 124 -10.99 -2.76 -21.06
CA HIS A 124 -12.04 -2.32 -22.00
C HIS A 124 -12.04 -3.11 -23.31
N GLN A 125 -10.87 -3.46 -23.86
CA GLN A 125 -10.78 -4.28 -25.07
C GLN A 125 -11.30 -5.69 -24.84
N LYS A 126 -11.06 -6.27 -23.65
CA LYS A 126 -11.64 -7.58 -23.27
C LYS A 126 -13.14 -7.52 -23.01
N ILE A 127 -13.65 -6.40 -22.46
CA ILE A 127 -15.09 -6.16 -22.27
C ILE A 127 -15.79 -6.03 -23.63
N VAL A 128 -15.22 -5.29 -24.57
CA VAL A 128 -15.77 -5.13 -25.94
C VAL A 128 -15.74 -6.44 -26.74
N LEU A 129 -14.77 -7.32 -26.48
CA LEU A 129 -14.68 -8.65 -27.10
C LEU A 129 -15.57 -9.71 -26.43
N THR A 130 -16.23 -9.38 -25.32
CA THR A 130 -17.23 -10.26 -24.70
C THR A 130 -18.58 -9.92 -25.31
N GLU A 131 -18.95 -10.62 -26.38
CA GLU A 131 -20.33 -10.58 -26.89
C GLU A 131 -21.28 -11.19 -25.85
N ASP A 132 -22.45 -10.56 -25.69
CA ASP A 132 -23.56 -10.92 -24.79
C ASP A 132 -23.55 -10.33 -23.37
N TYR A 133 -23.56 -9.00 -23.25
CA TYR A 133 -24.31 -8.34 -22.17
C TYR A 133 -25.59 -7.73 -22.74
N CYS A 134 -26.72 -8.41 -22.54
CA CYS A 134 -28.04 -7.81 -22.73
C CYS A 134 -28.45 -7.16 -21.41
N THR A 135 -28.49 -5.82 -21.36
CA THR A 135 -29.19 -5.12 -20.29
C THR A 135 -30.68 -5.34 -20.53
N ILE A 136 -31.28 -6.29 -19.80
CA ILE A 136 -32.75 -6.38 -19.75
C ILE A 136 -33.22 -5.08 -19.10
N LEU A 137 -33.84 -4.20 -19.89
CA LEU A 137 -34.63 -3.10 -19.36
C LEU A 137 -35.86 -3.72 -18.71
N ASP A 138 -35.86 -3.80 -17.38
CA ASP A 138 -37.07 -4.09 -16.64
C ASP A 138 -37.89 -2.79 -16.53
N GLU A 139 -38.42 -2.34 -17.67
CA GLU A 139 -39.55 -1.41 -17.68
C GLU A 139 -40.79 -2.22 -18.02
N MET A 140 -41.67 -2.35 -17.02
CA MET A 140 -43.14 -2.25 -16.99
C MET A 140 -43.59 -3.07 -15.75
N VAL A 141 -44.09 -2.50 -14.66
CA VAL A 141 -45.39 -1.83 -14.57
C VAL A 141 -45.40 -0.88 -13.35
N ARG A 142 -45.48 0.44 -13.57
CA ARG A 142 -46.24 1.32 -12.66
C ARG A 142 -47.63 1.48 -13.25
N THR A 143 -48.59 0.70 -12.77
CA THR A 143 -50.00 1.07 -12.91
C THR A 143 -50.25 2.21 -11.93
N GLU A 144 -50.51 3.40 -12.46
CA GLU A 144 -51.11 4.50 -11.70
C GLU A 144 -52.50 4.06 -11.19
N ASP A 145 -52.68 4.24 -9.87
CA ASP A 145 -53.85 4.54 -9.03
C ASP A 145 -55.29 4.10 -9.43
N PRO A 146 -56.13 3.84 -8.41
CA PRO A 146 -56.90 4.93 -7.78
C PRO A 146 -56.63 5.13 -6.28
#